data_AF-A0A7V9BWA3-F1
#
_entry.id   AF-A0A7V9BWA3-F1
#
_cell.length_a   1.000
_cell.length_b   1.000
_cell.length_c   1.000
_cell.angle_alpha   90.00
_cell.angle_beta   90.00
_cell.angle_gamma   90.00
#
_symmetry.space_group_name_H-M   'P 1'
#
loop_
_entity.id
_entity.type
_entity.pdbx_description
1 polymer ?
#
loop_
_entity_poly.entity_id
_entity_poly.type
_entity_poly.pdbx_seq_one_letter_code
_entity_poly.pdbx_strand_id
1 'polypeptide(L)'
;MTPANLLAMTHADRVARLRGGGTCTAAELAVMVGPDTARFMLLRARPGSKPVLDLAALRTATDANPAFRVRHAHARLRALARHATAVGIEPGDGAGPNGGIEPDRVELTHPRELELLDLLTDYGLVVGRDEPHRLVRRVESVAEACARVEVCCRVLPLGDEPITDQH
;
A
#
# COMPACT_ATOMS: atom_id res chain seq x y z
N MET A 1 -34.93 -3.31 12.33
CA MET A 1 -35.09 -2.05 11.57
C MET A 1 -35.14 -2.39 10.08
N THR A 2 -36.19 -1.99 9.37
CA THR A 2 -36.39 -2.28 7.95
C THR A 2 -35.56 -1.34 7.05
N PRO A 3 -35.20 -1.77 5.82
CA PRO A 3 -34.42 -0.95 4.87
C PRO A 3 -35.09 0.39 4.52
N ALA A 4 -36.42 0.48 4.61
CA ALA A 4 -37.17 1.73 4.41
C ALA A 4 -36.83 2.82 5.46
N ASN A 5 -36.53 2.44 6.71
CA ASN A 5 -36.15 3.40 7.76
C ASN A 5 -34.72 3.96 7.58
N LEU A 6 -33.86 3.34 6.77
CA LEU A 6 -32.48 3.81 6.55
C LEU A 6 -32.38 4.95 5.51
N LEU A 7 -33.29 4.98 4.55
CA LEU A 7 -33.32 6.01 3.50
C LEU A 7 -33.87 7.35 4.02
N ALA A 8 -34.73 7.31 5.03
CA ALA A 8 -35.30 8.50 5.68
C ALA A 8 -34.34 9.23 6.64
N MET A 9 -33.23 8.59 7.04
CA MET A 9 -32.23 9.21 7.93
C MET A 9 -31.41 10.26 7.17
N THR A 10 -31.11 11.39 7.83
CA THR A 10 -30.18 12.37 7.26
C THR A 10 -28.76 11.78 7.21
N HIS A 11 -27.89 12.38 6.40
CA HIS A 11 -26.48 12.01 6.38
C HIS A 11 -25.83 12.12 7.79
N ALA A 12 -26.20 13.15 8.56
CA ALA A 12 -25.71 13.36 9.91
C ALA A 12 -26.14 12.25 10.89
N ASP A 13 -27.40 11.79 10.79
CA ASP A 13 -27.92 10.73 11.66
C ASP A 13 -27.23 9.37 11.38
N ARG A 14 -26.94 9.08 10.11
CA ARG A 14 -26.19 7.88 9.72
C ARG A 14 -24.77 7.91 10.30
N VAL A 15 -24.10 9.05 10.23
CA VAL A 15 -22.75 9.23 10.80
C VAL A 15 -22.75 9.08 12.33
N ALA A 16 -23.75 9.63 13.02
CA ALA A 16 -23.86 9.53 14.48
C ALA A 16 -24.06 8.09 14.96
N ARG A 17 -24.94 7.31 14.30
CA ARG A 17 -25.18 5.87 14.60
C ARG A 17 -23.89 5.05 14.57
N LEU A 18 -23.04 5.31 13.58
CA LEU A 18 -21.86 4.50 13.31
C LEU A 18 -20.71 4.81 14.27
N ARG A 19 -20.62 6.04 14.77
CA ARG A 19 -19.72 6.38 15.88
C ARG A 19 -20.03 5.61 17.16
N GLY A 20 -21.28 5.15 17.33
CA GLY A 20 -21.72 4.31 18.44
C GLY A 20 -21.53 2.80 18.24
N GLY A 21 -20.79 2.35 17.22
CA GLY A 21 -20.52 0.91 16.99
C GLY A 21 -21.59 0.17 16.16
N GLY A 22 -22.43 0.89 15.42
CA GLY A 22 -23.41 0.30 14.51
C GLY A 22 -22.81 -0.31 13.23
N THR A 23 -23.58 -1.15 12.54
CA THR A 23 -23.22 -1.66 11.21
C THR A 23 -23.55 -0.64 10.11
N CYS A 24 -22.74 -0.61 9.06
CA CYS A 24 -22.97 0.21 7.87
C CYS A 24 -22.93 -0.62 6.58
N THR A 25 -23.54 -0.07 5.53
CA THR A 25 -23.44 -0.58 4.16
C THR A 25 -22.14 -0.11 3.50
N ALA A 26 -21.73 -0.78 2.43
CA ALA A 26 -20.56 -0.36 1.62
C ALA A 26 -20.70 1.08 1.09
N ALA A 27 -21.91 1.49 0.69
CA ALA A 27 -22.19 2.84 0.23
C ALA A 27 -22.03 3.88 1.35
N GLU A 28 -22.56 3.60 2.54
CA GLU A 28 -22.37 4.46 3.71
C GLU A 28 -20.88 4.58 4.06
N LEU A 29 -20.13 3.48 4.03
CA LEU A 29 -18.68 3.48 4.26
C LEU A 29 -17.96 4.39 3.26
N ALA A 30 -18.25 4.26 1.96
CA ALA A 30 -17.63 5.06 0.91
C ALA A 30 -17.88 6.57 1.10
N VAL A 31 -19.07 6.97 1.52
CA VAL A 31 -19.35 8.39 1.82
C VAL A 31 -18.55 8.89 3.02
N MET A 32 -18.30 8.04 4.03
CA MET A 32 -17.61 8.45 5.26
C MET A 32 -16.09 8.53 5.12
N VAL A 33 -15.46 7.58 4.41
CA VAL A 33 -13.98 7.44 4.34
C VAL A 33 -13.41 7.66 2.93
N GLY A 34 -14.28 7.91 1.95
CA GLY A 34 -13.95 7.97 0.53
C GLY A 34 -14.06 6.60 -0.15
N PRO A 35 -14.33 6.59 -1.47
CA PRO A 35 -14.59 5.35 -2.23
C PRO A 35 -13.39 4.41 -2.25
N ASP A 36 -12.17 4.93 -2.39
CA ASP A 36 -10.96 4.11 -2.47
C ASP A 36 -10.64 3.43 -1.14
N THR A 37 -10.68 4.18 -0.05
CA THR A 37 -10.47 3.62 1.30
C THR A 37 -11.54 2.56 1.60
N ALA A 38 -12.80 2.83 1.27
CA ALA A 38 -13.88 1.86 1.46
C ALA A 38 -13.65 0.59 0.63
N ARG A 39 -13.33 0.73 -0.67
CA ARG A 39 -13.03 -0.40 -1.56
C ARG A 39 -11.86 -1.23 -1.03
N PHE A 40 -10.78 -0.57 -0.61
CA PHE A 40 -9.60 -1.23 -0.05
C PHE A 40 -9.97 -2.04 1.20
N MET A 41 -10.72 -1.44 2.13
CA MET A 41 -11.13 -2.13 3.37
C MET A 41 -12.08 -3.31 3.12
N LEU A 42 -12.96 -3.21 2.13
CA LEU A 42 -13.86 -4.30 1.74
C LEU A 42 -13.10 -5.46 1.08
N LEU A 43 -12.14 -5.17 0.20
CA LEU A 43 -11.29 -6.17 -0.43
C LEU A 43 -10.33 -6.82 0.58
N ARG A 44 -9.88 -6.08 1.59
CA ARG A 44 -9.02 -6.56 2.68
C ARG A 44 -9.71 -7.58 3.59
N ALA A 45 -11.02 -7.49 3.72
CA ALA A 45 -11.79 -8.35 4.62
C ALA A 45 -11.75 -9.82 4.16
N ARG A 46 -11.64 -10.75 5.10
CA ARG A 46 -11.73 -12.18 4.76
C ARG A 46 -13.16 -12.51 4.31
N PRO A 47 -13.35 -13.42 3.35
CA PRO A 47 -14.67 -13.91 2.98
C PRO A 47 -15.45 -14.39 4.21
N GLY A 48 -16.72 -13.99 4.32
CA GLY A 48 -17.58 -14.35 5.45
C GLY A 48 -17.31 -13.62 6.78
N SER A 49 -16.28 -12.76 6.84
CA SER A 49 -15.98 -12.00 8.06
C SER A 49 -16.78 -10.69 8.14
N LYS A 50 -17.00 -10.21 9.37
CA LYS A 50 -17.52 -8.85 9.65
C LYS A 50 -16.36 -8.00 10.18
N PRO A 51 -15.66 -7.23 9.35
CA PRO A 51 -14.50 -6.45 9.80
C PRO A 51 -14.95 -5.34 10.77
N VAL A 52 -14.22 -5.19 11.86
CA VAL A 52 -14.34 -4.04 12.75
C VAL A 52 -13.47 -2.93 12.19
N LEU A 53 -14.06 -1.77 11.92
CA LEU A 53 -13.39 -0.65 11.26
C LEU A 53 -13.32 0.54 12.22
N ASP A 54 -12.12 1.07 12.41
CA ASP A 54 -11.93 2.36 13.07
C ASP A 54 -12.12 3.49 12.04
N LEU A 55 -13.32 4.06 12.02
CA LEU A 55 -13.67 5.15 11.11
C LEU A 55 -12.87 6.43 11.37
N ALA A 56 -12.35 6.65 12.58
CA ALA A 56 -11.53 7.82 12.86
C ALA A 56 -10.17 7.66 12.18
N ALA A 57 -9.52 6.52 12.35
CA ALA A 57 -8.26 6.20 11.67
C ALA A 57 -8.40 6.19 10.14
N LEU A 58 -9.48 5.61 9.60
CA LEU A 58 -9.67 5.53 8.15
C LEU A 58 -9.91 6.88 7.46
N ARG A 59 -10.21 7.94 8.23
CA ARG A 59 -10.39 9.31 7.70
C ARG A 59 -9.10 10.13 7.72
N THR A 60 -8.04 9.65 8.39
CA THR A 60 -6.78 10.37 8.47
C THR A 60 -5.82 9.95 7.36
N ALA A 61 -5.00 10.91 6.93
CA ALA A 61 -3.86 10.68 6.04
C ALA A 61 -2.62 10.26 6.86
N THR A 62 -2.75 9.15 7.56
CA THR A 62 -1.69 8.58 8.43
C THR A 62 -1.57 7.08 8.20
N ASP A 63 -0.46 6.48 8.62
CA ASP A 63 -0.21 5.05 8.45
C ASP A 63 -1.16 4.16 9.26
N ALA A 64 -1.95 4.73 10.19
CA ALA A 64 -3.05 4.02 10.85
C ALA A 64 -4.17 3.63 9.86
N ASN A 65 -4.30 4.34 8.74
CA ASN A 65 -5.17 3.98 7.63
C ASN A 65 -4.39 3.09 6.63
N PRO A 66 -4.73 1.79 6.50
CA PRO A 66 -3.99 0.88 5.62
C PRO A 66 -4.01 1.30 4.14
N ALA A 67 -5.14 1.86 3.67
CA ALA A 67 -5.25 2.35 2.30
C ALA A 67 -4.39 3.60 2.06
N PHE A 68 -4.24 4.46 3.07
CA PHE A 68 -3.30 5.57 3.01
C PHE A 68 -1.85 5.07 3.01
N ARG A 69 -1.49 4.16 3.92
CA ARG A 69 -0.15 3.59 4.04
C ARG A 69 0.39 3.07 2.70
N VAL A 70 -0.42 2.28 1.99
CA VAL A 70 -0.06 1.74 0.67
C VAL A 70 0.14 2.85 -0.37
N ARG A 71 -0.80 3.82 -0.44
CA ARG A 71 -0.67 4.95 -1.37
C ARG A 71 0.54 5.83 -1.07
N HIS A 72 0.82 6.04 0.22
CA HIS A 72 1.95 6.83 0.68
C HIS A 72 3.27 6.15 0.34
N ALA A 73 3.39 4.83 0.57
CA ALA A 73 4.55 4.05 0.14
C ALA A 73 4.77 4.16 -1.39
N HIS A 74 3.70 4.03 -2.19
CA HIS A 74 3.80 4.22 -3.64
C HIS A 74 4.32 5.61 -4.02
N ALA A 75 3.80 6.66 -3.37
CA ALA A 75 4.22 8.04 -3.62
C ALA A 75 5.71 8.25 -3.27
N ARG A 76 6.19 7.66 -2.17
CA ARG A 76 7.61 7.69 -1.77
C ARG A 76 8.51 7.01 -2.78
N LEU A 77 8.14 5.81 -3.24
CA LEU A 77 8.90 5.09 -4.27
C LEU A 77 8.94 5.86 -5.61
N ARG A 78 7.83 6.50 -6.00
CA ARG A 78 7.82 7.38 -7.17
C ARG A 78 8.70 8.62 -6.99
N ALA A 79 8.78 9.17 -5.78
CA ALA A 79 9.68 10.28 -5.48
C ALA A 79 11.14 9.82 -5.50
N LEU A 80 11.44 8.67 -4.90
CA LEU A 80 12.75 8.02 -4.93
C LEU A 80 13.26 7.82 -6.36
N ALA A 81 12.43 7.27 -7.25
CA ALA A 81 12.76 7.11 -8.66
C ALA A 81 13.07 8.45 -9.37
N ARG A 82 12.31 9.52 -9.07
CA ARG A 82 12.63 10.85 -9.60
C ARG A 82 13.94 11.40 -9.04
N HIS A 83 14.20 11.20 -7.76
CA HIS A 83 15.45 11.65 -7.15
C HIS A 83 16.66 10.89 -7.70
N ALA A 84 16.52 9.59 -7.96
CA ALA A 84 17.51 8.78 -8.67
C ALA A 84 17.86 9.40 -10.03
N THR A 85 16.84 9.71 -10.87
CA THR A 85 17.08 10.34 -12.18
C THR A 85 17.80 11.69 -12.06
N ALA A 86 17.51 12.45 -11.01
CA ALA A 86 18.15 13.75 -10.77
C ALA A 86 19.64 13.65 -10.42
N VAL A 87 20.09 12.51 -9.89
CA VAL A 87 21.51 12.23 -9.60
C VAL A 87 22.18 11.38 -10.68
N GLY A 88 21.51 11.14 -11.82
CA GLY A 88 22.07 10.36 -12.94
C GLY A 88 21.94 8.85 -12.79
N ILE A 89 21.13 8.37 -11.84
CA ILE A 89 20.73 6.96 -11.76
C ILE A 89 19.41 6.82 -12.52
N GLU A 90 19.42 6.12 -13.65
CA GLU A 90 18.20 5.77 -14.36
C GLU A 90 17.53 4.57 -13.66
N PRO A 91 16.37 4.73 -12.99
CA PRO A 91 15.65 3.61 -12.40
C PRO A 91 15.25 2.70 -13.56
N GLY A 92 15.85 1.52 -13.62
CA GLY A 92 15.59 0.63 -14.73
C GLY A 92 14.12 0.20 -14.76
N ASP A 93 13.55 0.19 -15.95
CA ASP A 93 12.44 -0.72 -16.31
C ASP A 93 12.94 -2.18 -16.41
N GLY A 94 14.20 -2.42 -16.02
CA GLY A 94 15.08 -3.47 -16.48
C GLY A 94 16.20 -2.92 -17.39
N ALA A 95 17.06 -2.02 -16.92
CA ALA A 95 18.06 -1.37 -17.79
C ALA A 95 19.39 -2.15 -17.92
N GLY A 96 19.33 -3.42 -18.29
CA GLY A 96 20.34 -4.05 -19.14
C GLY A 96 19.99 -3.79 -20.61
N PRO A 97 20.91 -4.03 -21.56
CA PRO A 97 20.70 -3.80 -22.99
C PRO A 97 19.46 -4.51 -23.60
N ASN A 98 18.79 -5.39 -22.85
CA ASN A 98 17.62 -6.17 -23.26
C ASN A 98 16.33 -5.89 -22.45
N GLY A 99 16.26 -4.84 -21.63
CA GLY A 99 15.02 -4.55 -20.88
C GLY A 99 14.81 -5.43 -19.63
N GLY A 100 15.88 -5.99 -19.03
CA GLY A 100 15.87 -6.65 -17.73
C GLY A 100 16.94 -6.10 -16.78
N ILE A 101 16.77 -6.25 -15.46
CA ILE A 101 17.84 -6.00 -14.47
C ILE A 101 18.96 -7.01 -14.76
N GLU A 102 20.18 -6.56 -15.04
CA GLU A 102 21.32 -7.48 -15.09
C GLU A 102 21.57 -8.00 -13.66
N PRO A 103 21.34 -9.29 -13.37
CA PRO A 103 21.44 -9.81 -12.00
C PRO A 103 22.83 -9.61 -11.42
N ASP A 104 23.84 -9.63 -12.28
CA ASP A 104 25.26 -9.46 -11.94
C ASP A 104 25.62 -8.01 -11.54
N ARG A 105 24.68 -7.06 -11.69
CA ARG A 105 24.86 -5.64 -11.33
C ARG A 105 24.05 -5.21 -10.10
N VAL A 106 23.31 -6.11 -9.46
CA VAL A 106 22.52 -5.78 -8.26
C VAL A 106 23.11 -6.50 -7.06
N GLU A 107 23.77 -5.75 -6.19
CA GLU A 107 24.34 -6.27 -4.95
C GLU A 107 23.34 -6.07 -3.78
N LEU A 108 22.43 -7.03 -3.59
CA LEU A 108 21.57 -7.07 -2.40
C LEU A 108 22.27 -7.82 -1.27
N THR A 109 22.69 -7.10 -0.23
CA THR A 109 23.46 -7.67 0.88
C THR A 109 22.70 -7.64 2.20
N HIS A 110 21.72 -6.75 2.34
CA HIS A 110 21.02 -6.57 3.59
C HIS A 110 19.81 -7.52 3.66
N PRO A 111 19.57 -8.20 4.81
CA PRO A 111 18.44 -9.13 4.95
C PRO A 111 17.06 -8.53 4.63
N ARG A 112 16.89 -7.21 4.77
CA ARG A 112 15.63 -6.51 4.42
C ARG A 112 15.41 -6.35 2.93
N GLU A 113 16.48 -6.26 2.15
CA GLU A 113 16.39 -6.22 0.69
C GLU A 113 15.94 -7.58 0.16
N LEU A 114 16.50 -8.65 0.75
CA LEU A 114 16.09 -10.03 0.45
C LEU A 114 14.63 -10.30 0.85
N GLU A 115 14.20 -9.83 2.02
CA GLU A 115 12.78 -9.90 2.46
C GLU A 115 11.83 -9.21 1.45
N LEU A 116 12.22 -8.03 0.95
CA LEU A 116 11.45 -7.33 -0.06
C LEU A 116 11.43 -8.11 -1.39
N LEU A 117 12.58 -8.66 -1.81
CA LEU A 117 12.69 -9.45 -3.03
C LEU A 117 11.80 -10.71 -3.00
N ASP A 118 11.76 -11.41 -1.87
CA ASP A 118 10.89 -12.58 -1.67
C ASP A 118 9.41 -12.21 -1.85
N LEU A 119 8.98 -11.10 -1.22
CA LEU A 119 7.60 -10.62 -1.32
C LEU A 119 7.19 -10.25 -2.75
N LEU A 120 8.12 -9.66 -3.52
CA LEU A 120 7.93 -9.28 -4.92
C LEU A 120 7.91 -10.51 -5.83
N THR A 121 8.81 -11.47 -5.63
CA THR A 121 8.89 -12.71 -6.43
C THR A 121 7.61 -13.54 -6.29
N ASP A 122 7.08 -13.63 -5.07
CA ASP A 122 5.84 -14.35 -4.80
C ASP A 122 4.58 -13.63 -5.32
N TYR A 123 4.68 -12.42 -5.89
CA TYR A 123 3.52 -11.62 -6.26
C TYR A 123 2.62 -12.33 -7.29
N GLY A 124 3.23 -12.98 -8.28
CA GLY A 124 2.52 -13.73 -9.32
C GLY A 124 1.63 -14.85 -8.77
N LEU A 125 2.03 -15.49 -7.66
CA LEU A 125 1.27 -16.55 -6.99
C LEU A 125 -0.04 -16.04 -6.38
N VAL A 126 -0.10 -14.75 -6.05
CA VAL A 126 -1.26 -14.12 -5.39
C VAL A 126 -2.23 -13.53 -6.40
N VAL A 127 -1.73 -12.95 -7.50
CA VAL A 127 -2.58 -12.31 -8.53
C VAL A 127 -3.43 -13.32 -9.30
N GLY A 128 -2.95 -14.55 -9.47
CA GLY A 128 -3.68 -15.60 -10.19
C GLY A 128 -4.87 -16.22 -9.44
N ARG A 129 -5.16 -15.78 -8.20
CA ARG A 129 -6.20 -16.37 -7.34
C ARG A 129 -7.37 -15.41 -7.15
N ASP A 130 -8.59 -15.94 -7.10
CA ASP A 130 -9.81 -15.17 -6.79
C ASP A 130 -9.98 -14.91 -5.28
N GLU A 131 -8.93 -14.39 -4.66
CA GLU A 131 -8.83 -14.15 -3.22
C GLU A 131 -8.28 -12.73 -2.96
N PRO A 132 -9.06 -11.67 -3.24
CA PRO A 132 -8.57 -10.28 -3.23
C PRO A 132 -7.95 -9.84 -1.90
N HIS A 133 -8.42 -10.40 -0.79
CA HIS A 133 -7.87 -10.15 0.54
C HIS A 133 -6.40 -10.61 0.69
N ARG A 134 -5.96 -11.62 -0.06
CA ARG A 134 -4.55 -12.03 -0.10
C ARG A 134 -3.71 -11.03 -0.87
N LEU A 135 -4.22 -10.52 -2.00
CA LEU A 135 -3.56 -9.47 -2.76
C LEU A 135 -3.40 -8.20 -1.92
N VAL A 136 -4.45 -7.76 -1.24
CA VAL A 136 -4.39 -6.58 -0.36
C VAL A 136 -3.33 -6.76 0.73
N ARG A 137 -3.33 -7.91 1.43
CA ARG A 137 -2.31 -8.21 2.45
C ARG A 137 -0.90 -8.22 1.88
N ARG A 138 -0.71 -8.77 0.67
CA ARG A 138 0.61 -8.77 0.03
C ARG A 138 1.08 -7.34 -0.25
N VAL A 139 0.22 -6.49 -0.80
CA VAL A 139 0.56 -5.08 -1.07
C VAL A 139 0.85 -4.32 0.24
N GLU A 140 0.14 -4.62 1.34
CA GLU A 140 0.49 -4.09 2.68
C GLU A 140 1.89 -4.53 3.13
N SER A 141 2.22 -5.81 2.98
CA SER A 141 3.55 -6.33 3.32
C SER A 141 4.65 -5.72 2.47
N VAL A 142 4.43 -5.55 1.16
CA VAL A 142 5.39 -4.88 0.26
C VAL A 142 5.60 -3.42 0.69
N ALA A 143 4.52 -2.68 0.98
CA ALA A 143 4.62 -1.29 1.44
C ALA A 143 5.44 -1.17 2.73
N GLU A 144 5.25 -2.09 3.67
CA GLU A 144 6.03 -2.12 4.92
C GLU A 144 7.50 -2.50 4.67
N ALA A 145 7.77 -3.49 3.82
CA ALA A 145 9.12 -3.92 3.48
C ALA A 145 9.91 -2.78 2.78
N CYS A 146 9.29 -2.08 1.83
CA CYS A 146 9.89 -0.90 1.20
C CYS A 146 10.26 0.17 2.23
N ALA A 147 9.36 0.48 3.17
CA ALA A 147 9.63 1.47 4.20
C ALA A 147 10.81 1.07 5.12
N ARG A 148 11.01 -0.23 5.39
CA ARG A 148 12.17 -0.74 6.14
C ARG A 148 13.46 -0.63 5.34
N VAL A 149 13.43 -0.96 4.05
CA VAL A 149 14.59 -0.80 3.16
C VAL A 149 15.02 0.66 3.10
N GLU A 150 14.09 1.60 2.90
CA GLU A 150 14.39 3.04 2.89
C GLU A 150 15.01 3.56 4.21
N VAL A 151 14.84 2.86 5.33
CA VAL A 151 15.43 3.22 6.63
C VAL A 151 16.79 2.57 6.86
N CYS A 152 16.97 1.31 6.43
CA CYS A 152 18.17 0.53 6.73
C CYS A 152 19.22 0.54 5.61
N CYS A 153 18.81 0.82 4.38
CA CYS A 153 19.64 0.71 3.19
C CYS A 153 19.80 2.07 2.53
N ARG A 154 21.00 2.35 1.99
CA ARG A 154 21.27 3.58 1.26
C ARG A 154 20.94 3.37 -0.21
N VAL A 155 19.75 3.83 -0.60
CA VAL A 155 19.25 3.66 -1.98
C VAL A 155 19.70 4.79 -2.91
N LEU A 156 20.11 5.94 -2.37
CA LEU A 156 20.67 7.05 -3.15
C LEU A 156 21.97 7.55 -2.52
N PRO A 157 22.93 8.02 -3.34
CA PRO A 157 24.14 8.65 -2.84
C PRO A 157 23.81 9.94 -2.08
N LEU A 158 24.59 10.25 -1.05
CA LEU A 158 24.42 11.46 -0.24
C LEU A 158 25.49 12.51 -0.57
N GLY A 159 25.07 13.69 -1.00
CA GLY A 159 26.00 14.78 -1.32
C GLY A 159 26.88 14.42 -2.52
N ASP A 160 28.20 14.47 -2.34
CA ASP A 160 29.19 14.18 -3.38
C ASP A 160 29.67 12.71 -3.36
N GLU A 161 28.96 11.81 -2.67
CA GLU A 161 29.28 10.38 -2.67
C GLU A 161 29.19 9.80 -4.09
N PRO A 162 30.13 8.91 -4.48
CA PRO A 162 30.07 8.25 -5.77
C PRO A 162 28.87 7.29 -5.85
N ILE A 163 28.30 7.15 -7.04
CA ILE A 163 27.34 6.09 -7.36
C ILE A 163 28.10 4.75 -7.37
N THR A 164 27.49 3.72 -6.82
CA THR A 164 28.04 2.37 -6.66
C THR A 164 26.95 1.36 -6.98
N ASP A 165 27.29 0.07 -7.12
CA ASP A 165 26.32 -1.01 -7.40
C ASP A 165 25.33 -1.30 -6.24
N GLN A 166 25.46 -0.57 -5.12
CA GLN A 166 24.51 -0.57 -4.01
C GLN A 166 23.35 0.44 -4.18
N HIS A 167 23.48 1.39 -5.11
CA HIS A 167 22.49 2.43 -5.41
C HIS A 167 21.66 2.05 -6.64
#